data_AF-A0A1B0ZMX6-F1
#
_entry.id   AF-A0A1B0ZMX6-F1
#
_cell.length_a   1.000
_cell.length_b   1.000
_cell.length_c   1.000
_cell.angle_alpha   90.00
_cell.angle_beta   90.00
_cell.angle_gamma   90.00
#
_symmetry.space_group_name_H-M   'P 1'
#
loop_
_entity.id
_entity.type
_entity.pdbx_description
1 polymer ?
#
loop_
_entity_poly.entity_id
_entity_poly.type
_entity_poly.pdbx_seq_one_letter_code
_entity_poly.pdbx_strand_id
1 'polypeptide(L)'
;MNKVITDGLQLAPSPFEEGLDQWSSGDGTPGSDTYDGVANAVYVAADADFGGCLELQKLDSTQKLRFMGKTPILPGCYLQVRARIKAISGALPTVRVAGWAGQANNSHLSGVIETGISRTLASYGQVVEVTAIVGTGSRSGVDMPWGLAADHGHFGLDLIGPNGGVVRIDDIEITDITSAFLRDIISLVDVTDFSAIGDGVQDNTAAFEAADAAADGRRVLVPEGEFYLAETVSMDNEMVFEGTLSMPTDKMLLMRRNFNFPAYAAAFGDEELAFKKAFQALLNNVDHESLDLRGRMITVTKPIDMQAAVPNRSSYATRRVIRNGQFSAVGGAAWDTETVSSQATYDSSDPRKLRNVANIANIPIGALVEGSGWGAKSTCGPKTLARAS
;
A
#
# COMPACT_ATOMS: atom_id res chain seq x y z
N MET A 1 -7.38 4.15 11.27
CA MET A 1 -7.42 3.72 12.68
C MET A 1 -7.18 2.21 12.70
N ASN A 2 -5.92 1.78 12.82
CA ASN A 2 -5.56 0.36 12.79
C ASN A 2 -5.79 -0.22 14.18
N LYS A 3 -6.85 -1.02 14.32
CA LYS A 3 -7.08 -1.82 15.53
C LYS A 3 -6.00 -2.90 15.59
N VAL A 4 -5.19 -2.88 16.64
CA VAL A 4 -4.21 -3.92 16.94
C VAL A 4 -4.98 -5.24 17.12
N ILE A 5 -4.55 -6.33 16.50
CA ILE A 5 -5.28 -7.62 16.52
C ILE A 5 -5.47 -8.10 17.96
N THR A 6 -4.56 -7.73 18.85
CA THR A 6 -4.53 -8.11 20.26
C THR A 6 -5.16 -7.07 21.21
N ASP A 7 -5.91 -6.10 20.70
CA ASP A 7 -6.59 -5.10 21.54
C ASP A 7 -7.47 -5.76 22.61
N GLY A 8 -7.14 -5.53 23.89
CA GLY A 8 -7.79 -6.15 25.05
C GLY A 8 -7.20 -7.48 25.53
N LEU A 9 -6.13 -8.00 24.92
CA LEU A 9 -5.43 -9.21 25.38
C LEU A 9 -4.27 -8.87 26.31
N GLN A 10 -4.09 -9.68 27.36
CA GLN A 10 -2.90 -9.64 28.20
C GLN A 10 -1.77 -10.41 27.51
N LEU A 11 -0.86 -9.68 26.87
CA LEU A 11 0.31 -10.25 26.21
C LEU A 11 1.54 -10.28 27.11
N ALA A 12 1.74 -9.20 27.87
CA ALA A 12 2.91 -9.01 28.71
C ALA A 12 2.87 -9.98 29.90
N PRO A 13 3.98 -10.68 30.18
CA PRO A 13 4.19 -11.41 31.42
C PRO A 13 4.03 -10.52 32.66
N SER A 14 3.67 -11.11 33.79
CA SER A 14 3.74 -10.44 35.08
C SER A 14 5.19 -10.07 35.41
N PRO A 15 5.46 -8.85 35.90
CA PRO A 15 6.76 -8.46 36.43
C PRO A 15 7.28 -9.43 37.49
N PHE A 16 8.61 -9.56 37.62
CA PHE A 16 9.21 -10.42 38.66
C PHE A 16 8.85 -9.98 40.09
N GLU A 17 8.52 -8.70 40.29
CA GLU A 17 8.10 -8.18 41.59
C GLU A 17 6.76 -8.74 42.09
N GLU A 18 5.93 -9.26 41.18
CA GLU A 18 4.64 -9.88 41.52
C GLU A 18 4.79 -11.31 42.06
N GLY A 19 5.98 -11.91 41.94
CA GLY A 19 6.27 -13.25 42.47
C GLY A 19 6.99 -14.15 41.47
N LEU A 20 7.89 -15.00 41.98
CA LEU A 20 8.61 -15.98 41.17
C LEU A 20 7.84 -17.30 40.98
N ASP A 21 6.64 -17.41 41.56
CA ASP A 21 5.70 -18.52 41.36
C ASP A 21 5.06 -18.49 39.96
N GLN A 22 5.12 -17.36 39.27
CA GLN A 22 4.68 -17.20 37.87
C GLN A 22 5.78 -17.54 36.84
N TRP A 23 6.96 -17.90 37.32
CA TRP A 23 8.16 -18.13 36.51
C TRP A 23 8.70 -19.54 36.74
N SER A 24 8.80 -20.31 35.67
CA SER A 24 9.13 -21.73 35.70
C SER A 24 10.56 -22.02 35.24
N SER A 25 11.19 -22.99 35.91
CA SER A 25 12.44 -23.63 35.48
C SER A 25 12.21 -24.76 34.46
N GLY A 26 10.94 -25.08 34.16
CA GLY A 26 10.48 -26.01 33.13
C GLY A 26 9.96 -25.33 31.87
N ASP A 27 8.88 -25.86 31.29
CA ASP A 27 8.27 -25.34 30.05
C ASP A 27 7.21 -24.24 30.31
N GLY A 28 6.95 -23.89 31.57
CA GLY A 28 5.89 -22.95 31.96
C GLY A 28 4.48 -23.58 31.94
N THR A 29 4.37 -24.85 31.56
CA THR A 29 3.09 -25.58 31.53
C THR A 29 2.62 -25.94 32.94
N PRO A 30 1.30 -26.20 33.14
CA PRO A 30 0.77 -26.60 34.43
C PRO A 30 1.51 -27.81 35.03
N GLY A 31 1.97 -27.66 36.27
CA GLY A 31 2.75 -28.69 36.98
C GLY A 31 4.26 -28.58 36.79
N SER A 32 4.77 -27.60 36.04
CA SER A 32 6.20 -27.30 35.98
C SER A 32 6.69 -26.69 37.30
N ASP A 33 7.93 -27.00 37.68
CA ASP A 33 8.59 -26.39 38.84
C ASP A 33 8.75 -24.87 38.66
N THR A 34 8.62 -24.11 39.74
CA THR A 34 8.71 -22.64 39.75
C THR A 34 9.99 -22.16 40.40
N TYR A 35 10.31 -20.88 40.23
CA TYR A 35 11.42 -20.21 40.90
C TYR A 35 11.03 -19.65 42.29
N ASP A 36 9.82 -19.96 42.78
CA ASP A 36 9.42 -19.55 44.12
C ASP A 36 10.14 -20.39 45.20
N GLY A 37 10.76 -19.70 46.16
CA GLY A 37 11.46 -20.33 47.28
C GLY A 37 12.70 -21.16 46.92
N VAL A 38 13.16 -21.17 45.67
CA VAL A 38 14.36 -21.93 45.27
C VAL A 38 15.65 -21.16 45.59
N ALA A 39 16.70 -21.87 46.00
CA ALA A 39 17.93 -21.25 46.49
C ALA A 39 18.75 -20.52 45.41
N ASN A 40 18.55 -20.85 44.13
CA ASN A 40 19.31 -20.29 43.02
C ASN A 40 18.62 -19.13 42.30
N ALA A 41 17.48 -18.64 42.80
CA ALA A 41 16.76 -17.51 42.24
C ALA A 41 16.25 -16.58 43.34
N VAL A 42 16.34 -15.28 43.13
CA VAL A 42 15.83 -14.28 44.07
C VAL A 42 15.42 -13.01 43.35
N TYR A 43 14.33 -12.38 43.81
CA TYR A 43 13.96 -11.05 43.36
C TYR A 43 14.86 -9.98 44.00
N VAL A 44 15.38 -9.07 43.19
CA VAL A 44 16.20 -7.94 43.58
C VAL A 44 15.45 -6.65 43.27
N ALA A 45 15.04 -5.92 44.30
CA ALA A 45 14.14 -4.76 44.15
C ALA A 45 14.79 -3.47 43.63
N ALA A 46 16.13 -3.38 43.67
CA ALA A 46 16.84 -2.13 43.39
C ALA A 46 18.19 -2.37 42.70
N ASP A 47 18.15 -2.98 41.53
CA ASP A 47 19.28 -3.02 40.60
C ASP A 47 19.46 -1.67 39.90
N ALA A 48 20.71 -1.26 39.68
CA ALA A 48 21.02 0.06 39.11
C ALA A 48 20.60 0.23 37.65
N ASP A 49 20.50 -0.85 36.88
CA ASP A 49 20.12 -0.82 35.46
C ASP A 49 18.65 -1.18 35.23
N PHE A 50 18.09 -2.05 36.08
CA PHE A 50 16.75 -2.64 35.88
C PHE A 50 15.69 -2.18 36.90
N GLY A 51 16.09 -1.64 38.06
CA GLY A 51 15.15 -1.49 39.17
C GLY A 51 14.81 -2.86 39.77
N GLY A 52 13.55 -3.30 39.66
CA GLY A 52 13.13 -4.64 40.06
C GLY A 52 13.58 -5.69 39.03
N CYS A 53 14.29 -6.73 39.45
CA CYS A 53 14.78 -7.76 38.53
C CYS A 53 14.96 -9.13 39.19
N LEU A 54 15.07 -10.18 38.38
CA LEU A 54 15.41 -11.53 38.83
C LEU A 54 16.93 -11.72 38.84
N GLU A 55 17.51 -12.11 39.98
CA GLU A 55 18.86 -12.67 40.04
C GLU A 55 18.78 -14.20 40.02
N LEU A 56 19.46 -14.83 39.06
CA LEU A 56 19.41 -16.27 38.81
C LEU A 56 20.83 -16.83 38.68
N GLN A 57 21.12 -17.89 39.43
CA GLN A 57 22.31 -18.72 39.24
C GLN A 57 21.99 -19.88 38.31
N LYS A 58 22.75 -19.99 37.21
CA LYS A 58 22.62 -21.08 36.24
C LYS A 58 23.21 -22.37 36.79
N LEU A 59 22.39 -23.39 36.96
CA LEU A 59 22.78 -24.70 37.48
C LEU A 59 22.63 -25.83 36.45
N ASP A 60 21.69 -25.69 35.52
CA ASP A 60 21.38 -26.71 34.50
C ASP A 60 22.11 -26.45 33.18
N SER A 61 22.29 -27.48 32.36
CA SER A 61 22.90 -27.34 31.01
C SER A 61 22.16 -26.32 30.14
N THR A 62 20.84 -26.40 30.13
CA THR A 62 19.91 -25.36 29.66
C THR A 62 19.04 -24.94 30.83
N GLN A 63 19.31 -23.76 31.39
CA GLN A 63 18.45 -23.18 32.42
C GLN A 63 17.30 -22.47 31.72
N LYS A 64 16.09 -22.98 31.87
CA LYS A 64 14.88 -22.35 31.32
C LYS A 64 14.36 -21.31 32.30
N LEU A 65 13.86 -20.22 31.76
CA LEU A 65 13.00 -19.26 32.45
C LEU A 65 11.77 -19.09 31.56
N ARG A 66 10.61 -19.52 32.03
CA ARG A 66 9.35 -19.47 31.27
C ARG A 66 8.25 -18.84 32.09
N PHE A 67 7.56 -17.87 31.51
CA PHE A 67 6.33 -17.36 32.08
C PHE A 67 5.24 -18.45 32.03
N MET A 68 4.58 -18.69 33.15
CA MET A 68 3.56 -19.74 33.27
C MET A 68 2.22 -19.34 32.66
N GLY A 69 1.97 -18.04 32.46
CA GLY A 69 0.78 -17.58 31.77
C GLY A 69 0.78 -18.02 30.29
N LYS A 70 -0.43 -18.14 29.73
CA LYS A 70 -0.63 -18.44 28.31
C LYS A 70 -0.71 -17.15 27.54
N THR A 71 0.34 -16.83 26.78
CA THR A 71 0.30 -15.70 25.85
C THR A 71 -0.39 -16.15 24.55
N PRO A 72 -1.53 -15.58 24.17
CA PRO A 72 -2.30 -16.04 23.00
C PRO A 72 -1.55 -15.78 21.69
N ILE A 73 -1.62 -16.75 20.77
CA ILE A 73 -1.09 -16.64 19.40
C ILE A 73 -2.28 -16.65 18.44
N LEU A 74 -2.60 -15.48 17.89
CA LEU A 74 -3.72 -15.33 16.96
C LEU A 74 -3.24 -15.39 15.50
N PRO A 75 -4.05 -15.96 14.58
CA PRO A 75 -3.77 -15.87 13.15
C PRO A 75 -3.52 -14.44 12.68
N GLY A 76 -2.37 -14.22 12.05
CA GLY A 76 -1.97 -12.91 11.54
C GLY A 76 -1.34 -11.97 12.57
N CYS A 77 -1.20 -12.39 13.83
CA CYS A 77 -0.48 -11.65 14.86
C CYS A 77 1.03 -11.98 14.84
N TYR A 78 1.86 -10.96 15.07
CA TYR A 78 3.30 -11.09 15.26
C TYR A 78 3.68 -10.49 16.60
N LEU A 79 4.19 -11.32 17.50
CA LEU A 79 4.59 -10.93 18.84
C LEU A 79 6.11 -10.82 18.91
N GLN A 80 6.62 -9.67 19.37
CA GLN A 80 8.02 -9.52 19.72
C GLN A 80 8.18 -9.81 21.22
N VAL A 81 9.03 -10.78 21.53
CA VAL A 81 9.48 -11.04 22.90
C VAL A 81 10.85 -10.37 23.07
N ARG A 82 11.01 -9.58 24.13
CA ARG A 82 12.22 -8.82 24.44
C ARG A 82 12.63 -9.04 25.89
N ALA A 83 13.92 -9.24 26.12
CA ALA A 83 14.46 -9.30 27.47
C ALA A 83 15.84 -8.67 27.55
N ARG A 84 16.14 -8.05 28.70
CA ARG A 84 17.44 -7.48 29.03
C ARG A 84 18.08 -8.29 30.15
N ILE A 85 19.36 -8.59 30.01
CA ILE A 85 20.09 -9.46 30.93
C ILE A 85 21.53 -8.97 31.07
N LYS A 86 22.11 -9.13 32.25
CA LYS A 86 23.55 -8.90 32.48
C LYS A 86 24.16 -10.00 33.34
N ALA A 87 25.42 -10.32 33.08
CA ALA A 87 26.18 -11.20 33.97
C ALA A 87 26.68 -10.42 35.18
N ILE A 88 26.61 -11.03 36.37
CA ILE A 88 27.07 -10.43 37.62
C ILE A 88 28.38 -11.05 38.08
N SER A 89 28.46 -12.39 38.07
CA SER A 89 29.65 -13.13 38.48
C SER A 89 29.64 -14.56 37.91
N GLY A 90 30.75 -15.29 38.07
CA GLY A 90 30.84 -16.69 37.67
C GLY A 90 30.98 -16.89 36.16
N ALA A 91 30.68 -18.08 35.66
CA ALA A 91 30.84 -18.38 34.24
C ALA A 91 29.86 -17.56 33.36
N LEU A 92 30.27 -17.19 32.15
CA LEU A 92 29.46 -16.36 31.25
C LEU A 92 28.58 -17.23 30.33
N PRO A 93 27.24 -17.27 30.53
CA PRO A 93 26.35 -18.06 29.70
C PRO A 93 26.05 -17.37 28.37
N THR A 94 25.38 -18.13 27.49
CA THR A 94 24.73 -17.61 26.29
C THR A 94 23.23 -17.56 26.52
N VAL A 95 22.60 -16.44 26.17
CA VAL A 95 21.16 -16.21 26.32
C VAL A 95 20.48 -16.22 24.97
N ARG A 96 19.23 -16.71 24.93
CA ARG A 96 18.33 -16.56 23.78
C ARG A 96 16.89 -16.46 24.27
N VAL A 97 16.05 -15.75 23.52
CA VAL A 97 14.60 -15.88 23.71
C VAL A 97 14.19 -17.30 23.35
N ALA A 98 13.32 -17.88 24.15
CA ALA A 98 12.77 -19.20 23.88
C ALA A 98 11.34 -19.33 24.40
N GLY A 99 10.58 -20.27 23.86
CA GLY A 99 9.21 -20.53 24.25
C GLY A 99 8.85 -22.00 24.24
N TRP A 100 7.62 -22.30 24.62
CA TRP A 100 6.95 -23.58 24.39
C TRP A 100 5.65 -23.30 23.64
N ALA A 101 5.48 -23.92 22.48
CA ALA A 101 4.34 -23.72 21.61
C ALA A 101 3.18 -24.66 22.00
N GLY A 102 2.07 -24.08 22.46
CA GLY A 102 0.88 -24.80 22.86
C GLY A 102 -0.18 -24.85 21.76
N GLN A 103 -0.86 -25.98 21.66
CA GLN A 103 -2.08 -26.16 20.87
C GLN A 103 -3.32 -25.90 21.73
N ALA A 104 -4.49 -25.74 21.10
CA ALA A 104 -5.76 -25.45 21.80
C ALA A 104 -6.17 -26.54 22.83
N ASN A 105 -5.72 -27.78 22.65
CA ASN A 105 -5.91 -28.89 23.59
C ASN A 105 -4.83 -28.94 24.71
N ASN A 106 -3.95 -27.94 24.79
CA ASN A 106 -2.79 -27.86 25.68
C ASN A 106 -1.69 -28.92 25.44
N SER A 107 -1.65 -29.56 24.26
CA SER A 107 -0.48 -30.36 23.87
C SER A 107 0.60 -29.51 23.24
N HIS A 108 1.84 -30.00 23.30
CA HIS A 108 2.99 -29.37 22.66
C HIS A 108 2.87 -29.43 21.14
N LEU A 109 3.05 -28.29 20.49
CA LEU A 109 3.18 -28.22 19.04
C LEU A 109 4.62 -28.57 18.63
N SER A 110 4.86 -29.84 18.34
CA SER A 110 6.18 -30.30 17.89
C SER A 110 6.51 -29.80 16.48
N GLY A 111 7.81 -29.63 16.17
CA GLY A 111 8.30 -29.36 14.81
C GLY A 111 8.38 -27.89 14.43
N VAL A 112 8.10 -26.97 15.37
CA VAL A 112 8.30 -25.53 15.19
C VAL A 112 9.62 -25.07 15.82
N ILE A 113 10.12 -23.92 15.39
CA ILE A 113 11.31 -23.30 15.99
C ILE A 113 10.88 -22.58 17.25
N GLU A 114 11.36 -23.02 18.41
CA GLU A 114 10.98 -22.47 19.72
C GLU A 114 12.06 -21.58 20.35
N THR A 115 13.09 -21.26 19.60
CA THR A 115 14.25 -20.51 20.10
C THR A 115 14.69 -19.47 19.09
N GLY A 116 14.90 -18.24 19.56
CA GLY A 116 15.46 -17.16 18.76
C GLY A 116 16.99 -17.18 18.67
N ILE A 117 17.53 -16.08 18.17
CA ILE A 117 18.99 -15.90 18.02
C ILE A 117 19.66 -15.86 19.40
N SER A 118 20.80 -16.55 19.51
CA SER A 118 21.58 -16.63 20.74
C SER A 118 22.65 -15.52 20.82
N ARG A 119 22.87 -14.97 22.02
CA ARG A 119 23.92 -13.99 22.32
C ARG A 119 24.71 -14.40 23.55
N THR A 120 26.03 -14.48 23.43
CA THR A 120 26.92 -14.79 24.55
C THR A 120 27.18 -13.54 25.38
N LEU A 121 27.04 -13.64 26.71
CA LEU A 121 27.42 -12.55 27.61
C LEU A 121 28.95 -12.42 27.62
N ALA A 122 29.47 -11.26 27.28
CA ALA A 122 30.91 -11.07 27.08
C ALA A 122 31.63 -10.47 28.30
N SER A 123 30.91 -9.75 29.16
CA SER A 123 31.49 -9.06 30.32
C SER A 123 30.46 -8.88 31.44
N TYR A 124 30.94 -8.67 32.66
CA TYR A 124 30.08 -8.44 33.82
C TYR A 124 29.56 -7.01 33.84
N GLY A 125 28.32 -6.84 34.31
CA GLY A 125 27.63 -5.55 34.37
C GLY A 125 27.15 -5.03 33.02
N GLN A 126 27.57 -5.64 31.90
CA GLN A 126 27.10 -5.24 30.57
C GLN A 126 25.67 -5.76 30.33
N VAL A 127 24.74 -4.83 30.11
CA VAL A 127 23.38 -5.15 29.70
C VAL A 127 23.38 -5.61 28.23
N VAL A 128 22.81 -6.78 28.00
CA VAL A 128 22.58 -7.37 26.69
C VAL A 128 21.07 -7.52 26.48
N GLU A 129 20.58 -7.03 25.35
CA GLU A 129 19.21 -7.26 24.91
C GLU A 129 19.15 -8.43 23.91
N VAL A 130 18.18 -9.31 24.11
CA VAL A 130 17.78 -10.35 23.16
C VAL A 130 16.33 -10.15 22.75
N THR A 131 16.06 -10.39 21.48
CA THR A 131 14.73 -10.29 20.89
C THR A 131 14.44 -11.50 20.01
N ALA A 132 13.17 -11.85 19.90
CA ALA A 132 12.69 -12.76 18.86
C ALA A 132 11.24 -12.46 18.49
N ILE A 133 10.90 -12.66 17.22
CA ILE A 133 9.56 -12.47 16.68
C ILE A 133 8.90 -13.83 16.47
N VAL A 134 7.73 -14.01 17.09
CA VAL A 134 6.87 -15.19 16.99
C VAL A 134 5.66 -14.83 16.14
N GLY A 135 5.29 -15.69 15.20
CA GLY A 135 4.11 -15.46 14.39
C GLY A 135 3.59 -16.75 13.74
N THR A 136 2.38 -16.68 13.19
CA THR A 136 1.76 -17.85 12.54
C THR A 136 2.29 -18.11 11.13
N GLY A 137 3.12 -17.24 10.56
CA GLY A 137 3.63 -17.35 9.19
C GLY A 137 5.13 -17.09 9.09
N SER A 138 5.77 -17.67 8.07
CA SER A 138 7.21 -17.53 7.79
C SER A 138 7.51 -16.27 6.97
N ARG A 139 7.17 -15.09 7.50
CA ARG A 139 7.55 -13.82 6.89
C ARG A 139 9.03 -13.51 7.13
N SER A 140 9.62 -12.71 6.25
CA SER A 140 10.97 -12.18 6.47
C SER A 140 11.02 -11.45 7.82
N GLY A 141 12.02 -11.78 8.65
CA GLY A 141 12.18 -11.22 9.99
C GLY A 141 11.43 -11.96 11.10
N VAL A 142 10.65 -13.00 10.82
CA VAL A 142 10.06 -13.87 11.84
C VAL A 142 11.05 -14.95 12.25
N ASP A 143 11.44 -14.98 13.52
CA ASP A 143 12.40 -15.96 14.06
C ASP A 143 11.74 -17.31 14.37
N MET A 144 10.51 -17.27 14.89
CA MET A 144 9.78 -18.42 15.41
C MET A 144 8.42 -18.57 14.70
N PRO A 145 8.39 -19.11 13.46
CA PRO A 145 7.15 -19.32 12.72
C PRO A 145 6.44 -20.57 13.23
N TRP A 146 5.42 -20.38 14.08
CA TRP A 146 4.73 -21.48 14.75
C TRP A 146 3.50 -22.02 13.99
N GLY A 147 3.10 -21.38 12.90
CA GLY A 147 1.97 -21.84 12.10
C GLY A 147 0.61 -21.57 12.74
N LEU A 148 -0.46 -22.00 12.06
CA LEU A 148 -1.85 -21.80 12.50
C LEU A 148 -2.30 -22.81 13.57
N ALA A 149 -1.48 -23.83 13.85
CA ALA A 149 -1.78 -24.82 14.88
C ALA A 149 -1.40 -24.35 16.30
N ALA A 150 -0.61 -23.28 16.41
CA ALA A 150 -0.27 -22.66 17.67
C ALA A 150 -1.44 -21.81 18.18
N ASP A 151 -1.80 -22.02 19.45
CA ASP A 151 -2.88 -21.34 20.15
C ASP A 151 -2.34 -20.38 21.21
N HIS A 152 -1.28 -20.78 21.91
CA HIS A 152 -0.61 -19.97 22.91
C HIS A 152 0.88 -20.32 23.01
N GLY A 153 1.64 -19.45 23.66
CA GLY A 153 3.02 -19.70 24.05
C GLY A 153 3.27 -19.47 25.53
N HIS A 154 4.14 -20.30 26.10
CA HIS A 154 4.83 -19.97 27.35
C HIS A 154 6.21 -19.41 26.97
N PHE A 155 6.40 -18.09 27.13
CA PHE A 155 7.58 -17.40 26.64
C PHE A 155 8.57 -17.08 27.76
N GLY A 156 9.85 -16.98 27.41
CA GLY A 156 10.88 -16.44 28.28
C GLY A 156 12.26 -16.60 27.66
N LEU A 157 13.22 -17.10 28.44
CA LEU A 157 14.63 -17.19 28.06
C LEU A 157 15.21 -18.58 28.31
N ASP A 158 16.17 -18.97 27.48
CA ASP A 158 17.13 -20.03 27.83
C ASP A 158 18.49 -19.42 28.14
N LEU A 159 19.11 -19.88 29.22
CA LEU A 159 20.55 -19.75 29.43
C LEU A 159 21.21 -21.09 29.08
N ILE A 160 22.13 -21.06 28.14
CA ILE A 160 22.91 -22.23 27.69
C ILE A 160 24.40 -21.99 27.91
N GLY A 161 25.20 -23.05 27.75
CA GLY A 161 26.65 -22.98 27.95
C GLY A 161 27.07 -23.23 29.41
N PRO A 162 28.21 -22.69 29.86
CA PRO A 162 28.82 -23.02 31.15
C PRO A 162 27.91 -22.75 32.35
N ASN A 163 27.95 -23.62 33.36
CA ASN A 163 27.19 -23.48 34.61
C ASN A 163 27.96 -22.70 35.67
N GLY A 164 27.26 -22.22 36.70
CA GLY A 164 27.82 -21.49 37.84
C GLY A 164 27.89 -19.97 37.66
N GLY A 165 27.38 -19.45 36.53
CA GLY A 165 27.19 -18.01 36.32
C GLY A 165 25.97 -17.47 37.08
N VAL A 166 26.09 -16.26 37.61
CA VAL A 166 24.99 -15.47 38.18
C VAL A 166 24.63 -14.35 37.22
N VAL A 167 23.36 -14.25 36.85
CA VAL A 167 22.83 -13.21 35.95
C VAL A 167 21.72 -12.44 36.63
N ARG A 168 21.52 -11.19 36.21
CA ARG A 168 20.31 -10.42 36.49
C ARG A 168 19.52 -10.23 35.21
N ILE A 169 18.22 -10.47 35.28
CA ILE A 169 17.29 -10.44 34.16
C ILE A 169 16.19 -9.45 34.51
N ASP A 170 16.03 -8.47 33.65
CA ASP A 170 14.94 -7.50 33.70
C ASP A 170 13.62 -8.13 33.23
N ASP A 171 12.49 -7.52 33.57
CA ASP A 171 11.18 -8.01 33.19
C ASP A 171 11.10 -8.29 31.68
N ILE A 172 10.51 -9.43 31.33
CA ILE A 172 10.36 -9.83 29.92
C ILE A 172 9.13 -9.15 29.35
N GLU A 173 9.31 -8.48 28.22
CA GLU A 173 8.26 -7.77 27.54
C GLU A 173 7.78 -8.56 26.31
N ILE A 174 6.46 -8.56 26.09
CA ILE A 174 5.85 -9.12 24.88
C ILE A 174 4.93 -8.06 24.27
N THR A 175 5.23 -7.67 23.04
CA THR A 175 4.52 -6.60 22.32
C THR A 175 3.98 -7.10 20.99
N ASP A 176 2.73 -6.73 20.64
CA ASP A 176 2.20 -6.93 19.29
C ASP A 176 2.86 -5.95 18.31
N ILE A 177 3.63 -6.49 17.37
CA ILE A 177 4.31 -5.74 16.31
C ILE A 177 3.71 -6.04 14.92
N THR A 178 2.47 -6.54 14.85
CA THR A 178 1.77 -6.87 13.60
C THR A 178 1.72 -5.69 12.64
N SER A 179 1.66 -4.46 13.16
CA SER A 179 1.67 -3.24 12.36
C SER A 179 2.94 -3.10 11.51
N ALA A 180 4.08 -3.61 11.97
CA ALA A 180 5.34 -3.62 11.22
C ALA A 180 5.27 -4.53 9.98
N PHE A 181 4.35 -5.50 9.96
CA PHE A 181 4.15 -6.42 8.85
C PHE A 181 2.98 -6.02 7.93
N LEU A 182 2.21 -4.96 8.24
CA LEU A 182 1.04 -4.53 7.46
C LEU A 182 1.40 -4.17 6.00
N ARG A 183 2.56 -3.57 5.77
CA ARG A 183 3.00 -3.18 4.41
C ARG A 183 3.19 -4.38 3.48
N ASP A 184 3.57 -5.53 4.03
CA ASP A 184 3.70 -6.80 3.30
C ASP A 184 2.39 -7.60 3.26
N ILE A 185 1.35 -7.17 3.98
CA ILE A 185 0.02 -7.80 3.97
C ILE A 185 -0.88 -7.14 2.91
N ILE A 186 -0.67 -5.86 2.64
CA ILE A 186 -1.49 -5.08 1.72
C ILE A 186 -0.79 -5.00 0.36
N SER A 187 -1.41 -5.53 -0.69
CA SER A 187 -0.92 -5.39 -2.08
C SER A 187 -1.19 -3.98 -2.64
N LEU A 188 -0.78 -2.94 -1.91
CA LEU A 188 -0.88 -1.53 -2.27
C LEU A 188 0.47 -0.84 -2.06
N VAL A 189 0.81 0.08 -2.96
CA VAL A 189 1.95 0.98 -2.87
C VAL A 189 1.39 2.40 -2.93
N ASP A 190 1.55 3.16 -1.85
CA ASP A 190 1.02 4.52 -1.75
C ASP A 190 1.97 5.51 -2.44
N VAL A 191 1.45 6.40 -3.28
CA VAL A 191 2.27 7.44 -3.95
C VAL A 191 2.91 8.42 -2.96
N THR A 192 2.31 8.61 -1.78
CA THR A 192 2.86 9.48 -0.73
C THR A 192 4.10 8.90 -0.05
N ASP A 193 4.28 7.57 -0.07
CA ASP A 193 5.54 6.92 0.33
C ASP A 193 6.72 7.34 -0.58
N PHE A 194 6.42 7.85 -1.77
CA PHE A 194 7.37 8.33 -2.77
C PHE A 194 7.38 9.86 -2.86
N SER A 195 6.97 10.53 -1.78
CA SER A 195 6.96 12.00 -1.65
C SER A 195 5.93 12.73 -2.51
N ALA A 196 4.86 12.05 -2.95
CA ALA A 196 3.73 12.76 -3.54
C ALA A 196 2.99 13.59 -2.47
N ILE A 197 2.54 14.79 -2.84
CA ILE A 197 1.80 15.73 -2.00
C ILE A 197 0.48 16.09 -2.71
N GLY A 198 -0.64 15.79 -2.05
CA GLY A 198 -2.00 16.00 -2.57
C GLY A 198 -2.52 17.43 -2.38
N ASP A 199 -1.71 18.46 -2.66
CA ASP A 199 -2.04 19.88 -2.48
C ASP A 199 -2.56 20.59 -3.74
N GLY A 200 -2.64 19.88 -4.87
CA GLY A 200 -3.07 20.38 -6.18
C GLY A 200 -2.05 21.28 -6.87
N VAL A 201 -0.86 21.49 -6.30
CA VAL A 201 0.13 22.47 -6.77
C VAL A 201 1.48 21.83 -7.07
N GLN A 202 1.99 21.01 -6.15
CA GLN A 202 3.29 20.36 -6.30
C GLN A 202 3.23 19.36 -7.47
N ASP A 203 4.25 19.37 -8.33
CA ASP A 203 4.38 18.34 -9.35
C ASP A 203 4.76 17.00 -8.70
N ASN A 204 3.88 16.01 -8.91
CA ASN A 204 3.97 14.67 -8.35
C ASN A 204 4.36 13.61 -9.38
N THR A 205 4.69 14.01 -10.62
CA THR A 205 5.01 13.07 -11.72
C THR A 205 6.07 12.04 -11.31
N ALA A 206 7.21 12.48 -10.77
CA ALA A 206 8.30 11.60 -10.38
C ALA A 206 7.92 10.62 -9.24
N ALA A 207 7.05 11.06 -8.32
CA ALA A 207 6.57 10.21 -7.23
C ALA A 207 5.66 9.09 -7.75
N PHE A 208 4.80 9.39 -8.73
CA PHE A 208 3.94 8.39 -9.38
C PHE A 208 4.76 7.34 -10.15
N GLU A 209 5.75 7.78 -10.93
CA GLU A 209 6.64 6.86 -11.66
C GLU A 209 7.45 5.97 -10.71
N ALA A 210 7.94 6.52 -9.59
CA ALA A 210 8.67 5.75 -8.59
C ALA A 210 7.76 4.74 -7.85
N ALA A 211 6.53 5.12 -7.53
CA ALA A 211 5.54 4.24 -6.91
C ALA A 211 5.16 3.09 -7.85
N ASP A 212 4.97 3.35 -9.15
CA ASP A 212 4.69 2.33 -10.15
C ASP A 212 5.86 1.36 -10.32
N ALA A 213 7.09 1.88 -10.39
CA ALA A 213 8.29 1.04 -10.44
C ALA A 213 8.43 0.14 -9.20
N ALA A 214 8.04 0.64 -8.02
CA ALA A 214 8.09 -0.11 -6.78
C ALA A 214 6.91 -1.07 -6.58
N ALA A 215 5.81 -0.90 -7.31
CA ALA A 215 4.62 -1.73 -7.16
C ALA A 215 4.90 -3.21 -7.45
N ASP A 216 5.76 -3.54 -8.42
CA ASP A 216 6.15 -4.92 -8.75
C ASP A 216 4.95 -5.88 -8.85
N GLY A 217 3.90 -5.45 -9.56
CA GLY A 217 2.65 -6.20 -9.73
C GLY A 217 1.58 -5.95 -8.64
N ARG A 218 1.89 -5.22 -7.57
CA ARG A 218 0.90 -4.70 -6.61
C ARG A 218 0.13 -3.53 -7.22
N ARG A 219 -0.93 -3.09 -6.55
CA ARG A 219 -1.69 -1.90 -6.96
C ARG A 219 -1.03 -0.62 -6.43
N VAL A 220 -1.17 0.48 -7.16
CA VAL A 220 -0.71 1.80 -6.71
C VAL A 220 -1.91 2.55 -6.14
N LEU A 221 -1.81 3.03 -4.90
CA LEU A 221 -2.83 3.80 -4.20
C LEU A 221 -2.54 5.30 -4.36
N VAL A 222 -3.55 6.04 -4.80
CA VAL A 222 -3.61 7.49 -4.72
C VAL A 222 -4.57 7.85 -3.59
N PRO A 223 -4.05 8.21 -2.40
CA PRO A 223 -4.89 8.50 -1.24
C PRO A 223 -5.68 9.81 -1.43
N GLU A 224 -6.47 10.20 -0.44
CA GLU A 224 -7.22 11.46 -0.44
C GLU A 224 -6.29 12.68 -0.68
N GLY A 225 -6.74 13.62 -1.53
CA GLY A 225 -5.98 14.80 -1.95
C GLY A 225 -6.13 15.07 -3.44
N GLU A 226 -5.62 16.21 -3.91
CA GLU A 226 -5.51 16.53 -5.35
C GLU A 226 -4.04 16.49 -5.77
N PHE A 227 -3.67 15.66 -6.72
CA PHE A 227 -2.28 15.48 -7.16
C PHE A 227 -2.07 16.08 -8.54
N TYR A 228 -1.28 17.15 -8.62
CA TYR A 228 -0.89 17.73 -9.90
C TYR A 228 0.22 16.89 -10.55
N LEU A 229 0.01 16.50 -11.82
CA LEU A 229 1.03 15.84 -12.65
C LEU A 229 1.36 16.77 -13.82
N ALA A 230 2.55 17.37 -13.77
CA ALA A 230 2.98 18.32 -14.79
C ALA A 230 3.37 17.66 -16.11
N GLU A 231 3.63 16.36 -16.10
CA GLU A 231 4.11 15.59 -17.25
C GLU A 231 3.20 14.41 -17.61
N THR A 232 3.46 13.78 -18.76
CA THR A 232 2.76 12.54 -19.14
C THR A 232 3.24 11.40 -18.26
N VAL A 233 2.30 10.66 -17.66
CA VAL A 233 2.60 9.53 -16.79
C VAL A 233 2.01 8.25 -17.38
N SER A 234 2.82 7.19 -17.42
CA SER A 234 2.40 5.84 -17.82
C SER A 234 2.46 4.93 -16.61
N MET A 235 1.35 4.26 -16.30
CA MET A 235 1.23 3.35 -15.17
C MET A 235 1.11 1.92 -15.68
N ASP A 236 2.10 1.09 -15.34
CA ASP A 236 2.17 -0.33 -15.68
C ASP A 236 1.40 -1.21 -14.69
N ASN A 237 1.13 -0.70 -13.49
CA ASN A 237 0.33 -1.38 -12.47
C ASN A 237 -1.08 -0.79 -12.34
N GLU A 238 -1.97 -1.51 -11.66
CA GLU A 238 -3.35 -1.05 -11.47
C GLU A 238 -3.39 0.09 -10.44
N MET A 239 -4.03 1.20 -10.82
CA MET A 239 -4.23 2.37 -9.97
C MET A 239 -5.55 2.27 -9.19
N VAL A 240 -5.52 2.65 -7.91
CA VAL A 240 -6.68 2.81 -7.04
C VAL A 240 -6.73 4.26 -6.57
N PHE A 241 -7.84 4.95 -6.80
CA PHE A 241 -8.00 6.37 -6.50
C PHE A 241 -8.99 6.57 -5.35
N GLU A 242 -8.51 7.17 -4.27
CA GLU A 242 -9.32 7.79 -3.21
C GLU A 242 -9.32 9.32 -3.36
N GLY A 243 -8.21 9.90 -3.84
CA GLY A 243 -8.10 11.29 -4.27
C GLY A 243 -8.25 11.49 -5.79
N THR A 244 -7.91 12.69 -6.27
CA THR A 244 -8.02 13.09 -7.68
C THR A 244 -6.69 13.60 -8.25
N LEU A 245 -6.63 13.69 -9.57
CA LEU A 245 -5.50 14.19 -10.34
C LEU A 245 -5.89 15.46 -11.09
N SER A 246 -4.92 16.36 -11.24
CA SER A 246 -5.00 17.48 -12.19
C SER A 246 -3.81 17.44 -13.15
N MET A 247 -4.07 17.68 -14.44
CA MET A 247 -3.06 17.59 -15.49
C MET A 247 -3.29 18.65 -16.57
N PRO A 248 -2.24 19.23 -17.16
CA PRO A 248 -2.37 20.06 -18.36
C PRO A 248 -3.01 19.29 -19.52
N THR A 249 -3.66 20.00 -20.46
CA THR A 249 -4.43 19.36 -21.55
C THR A 249 -3.56 18.48 -22.44
N ASP A 250 -2.33 18.91 -22.72
CA ASP A 250 -1.35 18.22 -23.58
C ASP A 250 -0.65 17.03 -22.90
N LYS A 251 -0.81 16.84 -21.59
CA LYS A 251 -0.22 15.74 -20.82
C LYS A 251 -1.19 14.59 -20.64
N MET A 252 -0.69 13.37 -20.66
CA MET A 252 -1.50 12.15 -20.74
C MET A 252 -1.34 11.29 -19.50
N LEU A 253 -2.44 10.68 -19.06
CA LEU A 253 -2.43 9.59 -18.09
C LEU A 253 -2.67 8.27 -18.84
N LEU A 254 -1.65 7.42 -18.94
CA LEU A 254 -1.71 6.14 -19.64
C LEU A 254 -1.80 5.00 -18.63
N MET A 255 -3.01 4.58 -18.28
CA MET A 255 -3.27 3.46 -17.36
C MET A 255 -3.35 2.13 -18.11
N ARG A 256 -2.30 1.31 -18.12
CA ARG A 256 -2.26 0.08 -18.96
C ARG A 256 -3.09 -1.08 -18.41
N ARG A 257 -3.10 -1.34 -17.10
CA ARG A 257 -3.84 -2.49 -16.52
C ARG A 257 -5.31 -2.21 -16.23
N ASN A 258 -5.64 -0.98 -15.88
CA ASN A 258 -7.00 -0.55 -15.56
C ASN A 258 -7.52 0.51 -16.56
N PHE A 259 -7.23 0.35 -17.86
CA PHE A 259 -7.78 1.19 -18.92
C PHE A 259 -9.32 1.00 -19.08
N ASN A 260 -10.10 1.73 -18.29
CA ASN A 260 -11.56 1.76 -18.35
C ASN A 260 -12.09 3.08 -17.82
N PHE A 261 -13.28 3.50 -18.27
CA PHE A 261 -13.81 4.82 -17.91
C PHE A 261 -14.01 5.02 -16.40
N PRO A 262 -14.53 4.06 -15.61
CA PRO A 262 -14.62 4.22 -14.15
C PRO A 262 -13.29 4.58 -13.48
N ALA A 263 -12.16 4.00 -13.92
CA ALA A 263 -10.85 4.35 -13.37
C ALA A 263 -10.46 5.80 -13.69
N TYR A 264 -10.70 6.27 -14.92
CA TYR A 264 -10.47 7.68 -15.27
C TYR A 264 -11.44 8.63 -14.55
N ALA A 265 -12.70 8.23 -14.37
CA ALA A 265 -13.68 9.03 -13.64
C ALA A 265 -13.28 9.18 -12.15
N ALA A 266 -12.78 8.11 -11.53
CA ALA A 266 -12.22 8.18 -10.19
C ALA A 266 -10.96 9.04 -10.14
N ALA A 267 -10.08 8.91 -11.13
CA ALA A 267 -8.84 9.68 -11.20
C ALA A 267 -9.08 11.20 -11.31
N PHE A 268 -10.10 11.68 -12.03
CA PHE A 268 -10.27 13.11 -12.27
C PHE A 268 -11.44 13.75 -11.51
N GLY A 269 -12.37 12.96 -10.97
CA GLY A 269 -13.57 13.48 -10.27
C GLY A 269 -14.60 14.19 -11.17
N ASP A 270 -14.23 14.54 -12.40
CA ASP A 270 -15.09 15.14 -13.43
C ASP A 270 -15.23 14.20 -14.64
N GLU A 271 -16.47 13.83 -14.98
CA GLU A 271 -16.73 12.82 -16.02
C GLU A 271 -16.34 13.27 -17.44
N GLU A 272 -16.52 14.55 -17.77
CA GLU A 272 -16.16 15.07 -19.10
C GLU A 272 -14.64 15.12 -19.27
N LEU A 273 -13.91 15.60 -18.26
CA LEU A 273 -12.45 15.62 -18.24
C LEU A 273 -11.89 14.20 -18.24
N ALA A 274 -12.44 13.31 -17.42
CA ALA A 274 -12.08 11.90 -17.40
C ALA A 274 -12.25 11.26 -18.78
N PHE A 275 -13.36 11.53 -19.47
CA PHE A 275 -13.58 11.03 -20.82
C PHE A 275 -12.54 11.58 -21.80
N LYS A 276 -12.27 12.89 -21.77
CA LYS A 276 -11.25 13.52 -22.63
C LYS A 276 -9.88 12.90 -22.41
N LYS A 277 -9.47 12.67 -21.15
CA LYS A 277 -8.20 12.02 -20.79
C LYS A 277 -8.15 10.54 -21.17
N ALA A 278 -9.24 9.80 -20.99
CA ALA A 278 -9.35 8.41 -21.43
C ALA A 278 -9.26 8.28 -22.97
N PHE A 279 -9.92 9.19 -23.68
CA PHE A 279 -9.85 9.26 -25.15
C PHE A 279 -8.45 9.67 -25.63
N GLN A 280 -7.80 10.60 -24.94
CA GLN A 280 -6.41 10.97 -25.18
C GLN A 280 -5.47 9.76 -25.05
N ALA A 281 -5.64 8.94 -24.02
CA ALA A 281 -4.88 7.71 -23.84
C ALA A 281 -5.18 6.64 -24.92
N LEU A 282 -6.45 6.48 -25.32
CA LEU A 282 -6.87 5.55 -26.37
C LEU A 282 -6.13 5.77 -27.70
N LEU A 283 -5.84 7.04 -28.02
CA LEU A 283 -5.13 7.42 -29.25
C LEU A 283 -3.61 7.48 -29.09
N ASN A 284 -3.08 7.33 -27.88
CA ASN A 284 -1.65 7.46 -27.58
C ASN A 284 -1.04 6.20 -26.96
N ASN A 285 -1.49 5.04 -27.45
CA ASN A 285 -0.89 3.72 -27.18
C ASN A 285 -0.87 3.32 -25.69
N VAL A 286 -2.06 3.21 -25.10
CA VAL A 286 -2.28 2.59 -23.79
C VAL A 286 -2.33 1.05 -23.84
N ASP A 287 -1.89 0.43 -24.94
CA ASP A 287 -1.98 -1.02 -25.21
C ASP A 287 -3.39 -1.63 -25.23
N HIS A 288 -4.42 -0.79 -25.42
CA HIS A 288 -5.81 -1.21 -25.63
C HIS A 288 -6.36 -0.73 -26.97
N GLU A 289 -7.21 -1.55 -27.59
CA GLU A 289 -7.94 -1.18 -28.81
C GLU A 289 -9.29 -0.51 -28.58
N SER A 290 -9.81 -0.62 -27.35
CA SER A 290 -11.11 -0.06 -27.00
C SER A 290 -11.12 0.55 -25.60
N LEU A 291 -11.84 1.66 -25.45
CA LEU A 291 -12.24 2.19 -24.15
C LEU A 291 -13.59 1.59 -23.75
N ASP A 292 -13.62 0.84 -22.65
CA ASP A 292 -14.85 0.29 -22.07
C ASP A 292 -15.42 1.26 -21.03
N LEU A 293 -16.68 1.68 -21.23
CA LEU A 293 -17.40 2.59 -20.34
C LEU A 293 -18.04 1.86 -19.15
N ARG A 294 -18.08 0.53 -19.13
CA ARG A 294 -18.57 -0.32 -18.04
C ARG A 294 -19.97 0.05 -17.51
N GLY A 295 -20.89 0.33 -18.42
CA GLY A 295 -22.28 0.68 -18.13
C GLY A 295 -22.50 2.11 -17.67
N ARG A 296 -21.46 2.96 -17.67
CA ARG A 296 -21.58 4.36 -17.24
C ARG A 296 -22.37 5.19 -18.25
N MET A 297 -23.16 6.11 -17.70
CA MET A 297 -23.76 7.23 -18.42
C MET A 297 -22.90 8.47 -18.16
N ILE A 298 -22.29 9.01 -19.21
CA ILE A 298 -21.46 10.21 -19.14
C ILE A 298 -22.35 11.42 -19.40
N THR A 299 -22.44 12.32 -18.44
CA THR A 299 -23.19 13.56 -18.60
C THR A 299 -22.34 14.59 -19.34
N VAL A 300 -22.90 15.20 -20.39
CA VAL A 300 -22.19 16.15 -21.25
C VAL A 300 -22.98 17.46 -21.31
N THR A 301 -22.34 18.55 -20.90
CA THR A 301 -22.92 19.89 -20.78
C THR A 301 -22.78 20.73 -22.05
N LYS A 302 -21.85 20.35 -22.94
CA LYS A 302 -21.56 21.01 -24.21
C LYS A 302 -20.91 20.05 -25.20
N PRO A 303 -20.89 20.34 -26.51
CA PRO A 303 -20.14 19.53 -27.47
C PRO A 303 -18.69 19.29 -27.03
N ILE A 304 -18.22 18.04 -27.12
CA ILE A 304 -16.84 17.67 -26.78
C ILE A 304 -15.96 17.86 -28.01
N ASP A 305 -15.03 18.81 -27.94
CA ASP A 305 -13.99 18.97 -28.96
C ASP A 305 -12.95 17.84 -28.82
N MET A 306 -13.12 16.81 -29.66
CA MET A 306 -12.25 15.63 -29.68
C MET A 306 -10.83 15.97 -30.17
N GLN A 307 -10.67 17.01 -30.99
CA GLN A 307 -9.35 17.44 -31.47
C GLN A 307 -8.60 18.19 -30.38
N ALA A 308 -9.29 19.03 -29.59
CA ALA A 308 -8.71 19.67 -28.42
C ALA A 308 -8.35 18.68 -27.30
N ALA A 309 -9.09 17.58 -27.17
CA ALA A 309 -8.77 16.50 -26.23
C ALA A 309 -7.49 15.74 -26.62
N VAL A 310 -7.13 15.71 -27.91
CA VAL A 310 -5.95 15.00 -28.43
C VAL A 310 -5.14 15.93 -29.33
N PRO A 311 -4.49 16.97 -28.77
CA PRO A 311 -3.85 18.02 -29.57
C PRO A 311 -2.63 17.53 -30.36
N ASN A 312 -2.05 16.39 -29.96
CA ASN A 312 -0.85 15.81 -30.57
C ASN A 312 -1.14 14.93 -31.79
N ARG A 313 -2.41 14.70 -32.16
CA ARG A 313 -2.78 13.87 -33.31
C ARG A 313 -3.90 14.48 -34.13
N SER A 314 -3.69 14.52 -35.45
CA SER A 314 -4.70 14.94 -36.45
C SER A 314 -5.22 13.78 -37.29
N SER A 315 -4.60 12.60 -37.19
CA SER A 315 -5.06 11.37 -37.87
C SER A 315 -4.65 10.14 -37.09
N TYR A 316 -5.39 9.05 -37.27
CA TYR A 316 -5.11 7.76 -36.65
C TYR A 316 -5.55 6.63 -37.60
N ALA A 317 -4.65 5.72 -37.95
CA ALA A 317 -4.90 4.72 -38.99
C ALA A 317 -5.62 3.46 -38.48
N THR A 318 -5.51 3.17 -37.17
CA THR A 318 -6.06 1.97 -36.56
C THR A 318 -7.43 2.27 -35.97
N ARG A 319 -8.41 1.40 -36.21
CA ARG A 319 -9.74 1.55 -35.59
C ARG A 319 -9.63 1.48 -34.07
N ARG A 320 -10.26 2.44 -33.38
CA ARG A 320 -10.48 2.42 -31.94
C ARG A 320 -11.97 2.43 -31.64
N VAL A 321 -12.36 1.86 -30.51
CA VAL A 321 -13.78 1.68 -30.14
C VAL A 321 -14.04 2.23 -28.76
N ILE A 322 -15.10 3.03 -28.61
CA ILE A 322 -15.70 3.34 -27.30
C ILE A 322 -16.96 2.49 -27.20
N ARG A 323 -17.13 1.73 -26.10
CA ARG A 323 -18.20 0.75 -25.97
C ARG A 323 -18.79 0.67 -24.56
N ASN A 324 -19.93 0.01 -24.44
CA ASN A 324 -20.59 -0.35 -23.18
C ASN A 324 -20.93 0.85 -22.28
N GLY A 325 -21.48 1.92 -22.85
CA GLY A 325 -21.98 3.05 -22.06
C GLY A 325 -22.82 3.98 -22.92
N GLN A 326 -23.19 5.13 -22.36
CA GLN A 326 -24.01 6.12 -23.05
C GLN A 326 -23.56 7.54 -22.73
N PHE A 327 -23.84 8.47 -23.64
CA PHE A 327 -23.71 9.90 -23.39
C PHE A 327 -25.10 10.50 -23.19
N SER A 328 -25.24 11.34 -22.18
CA SER A 328 -26.46 12.11 -21.92
C SER A 328 -26.15 13.59 -22.06
N ALA A 329 -26.70 14.23 -23.09
CA ALA A 329 -26.54 15.66 -23.30
C ALA A 329 -27.50 16.43 -22.39
N VAL A 330 -26.95 17.35 -21.58
CA VAL A 330 -27.73 18.29 -20.78
C VAL A 330 -27.92 19.54 -21.61
N GLY A 331 -29.17 19.83 -21.97
CA GLY A 331 -29.52 21.00 -22.76
C GLY A 331 -29.10 22.31 -22.09
N GLY A 332 -28.82 23.33 -22.91
CA GLY A 332 -28.39 24.66 -22.45
C GLY A 332 -27.79 25.44 -23.60
N ALA A 333 -27.46 26.72 -23.36
CA ALA A 333 -26.98 27.65 -24.40
C ALA A 333 -25.72 27.17 -25.12
N ALA A 334 -24.92 26.29 -24.51
CA ALA A 334 -23.74 25.70 -25.13
C ALA A 334 -24.06 24.74 -26.30
N TRP A 335 -25.33 24.36 -26.48
CA TRP A 335 -25.83 23.56 -27.60
C TRP A 335 -26.57 24.40 -28.65
N ASP A 336 -26.70 25.71 -28.44
CA ASP A 336 -27.39 26.59 -29.39
C ASP A 336 -26.63 26.63 -30.73
N THR A 337 -27.40 26.68 -31.82
CA THR A 337 -26.81 26.75 -33.16
C THR A 337 -26.32 28.17 -33.43
N GLU A 338 -25.01 28.31 -33.66
CA GLU A 338 -24.43 29.55 -34.16
C GLU A 338 -24.51 29.60 -35.68
N THR A 339 -25.05 30.69 -36.23
CA THR A 339 -25.13 30.91 -37.68
C THR A 339 -24.22 32.07 -38.08
N VAL A 340 -23.33 31.81 -39.04
CA VAL A 340 -22.43 32.82 -39.61
C VAL A 340 -22.62 32.86 -41.13
N SER A 341 -22.97 34.05 -41.63
CA SER A 341 -23.08 34.29 -43.07
C SER A 341 -21.78 34.85 -43.62
N SER A 342 -21.22 34.22 -44.65
CA SER A 342 -20.01 34.66 -45.32
C SER A 342 -20.10 34.49 -46.84
N GLN A 343 -19.48 35.42 -47.57
CA GLN A 343 -19.35 35.33 -49.02
C GLN A 343 -18.14 34.48 -49.38
N ALA A 344 -18.31 33.54 -50.30
CA ALA A 344 -17.25 32.70 -50.83
C ALA A 344 -17.42 32.48 -52.35
N THR A 345 -16.38 31.98 -52.99
CA THR A 345 -16.39 31.52 -54.39
C THR A 345 -16.22 30.00 -54.42
N TYR A 346 -16.89 29.31 -55.34
CA TYR A 346 -16.78 27.86 -55.53
C TYR A 346 -16.60 27.53 -57.00
N ASP A 347 -15.97 26.38 -57.26
CA ASP A 347 -15.82 25.80 -58.58
C ASP A 347 -16.64 24.50 -58.63
N SER A 348 -17.59 24.40 -59.56
CA SER A 348 -18.41 23.19 -59.72
C SER A 348 -17.59 21.93 -60.04
N SER A 349 -16.39 22.09 -60.59
CA SER A 349 -15.45 20.99 -60.87
C SER A 349 -14.63 20.56 -59.64
N ASP A 350 -14.59 21.38 -58.58
CA ASP A 350 -14.01 21.06 -57.27
C ASP A 350 -15.05 21.33 -56.16
N PRO A 351 -16.14 20.56 -56.13
CA PRO A 351 -17.30 20.84 -55.26
C PRO A 351 -16.98 20.71 -53.76
N ARG A 352 -15.79 20.22 -53.40
CA ARG A 352 -15.36 20.07 -52.02
C ARG A 352 -14.71 21.32 -51.46
N LYS A 353 -14.35 22.30 -52.29
CA LYS A 353 -13.50 23.42 -51.87
C LYS A 353 -14.16 24.77 -52.12
N LEU A 354 -14.30 25.54 -51.03
CA LEU A 354 -14.61 26.97 -51.09
C LEU A 354 -13.32 27.79 -51.11
N ARG A 355 -13.33 28.87 -51.88
CA ARG A 355 -12.21 29.80 -52.06
C ARG A 355 -12.66 31.21 -51.72
N ASN A 356 -11.72 32.06 -51.30
CA ASN A 356 -11.99 33.47 -50.98
C ASN A 356 -13.13 33.67 -49.96
N VAL A 357 -13.17 32.84 -48.92
CA VAL A 357 -14.18 32.92 -47.87
C VAL A 357 -13.93 34.17 -47.02
N ALA A 358 -14.84 35.14 -47.07
CA ALA A 358 -14.74 36.37 -46.29
C ALA A 358 -14.82 36.07 -44.78
N ASN A 359 -14.00 36.74 -43.95
CA ASN A 359 -14.02 36.57 -42.50
C ASN A 359 -13.98 35.10 -42.03
N ILE A 360 -13.23 34.25 -42.73
CA ILE A 360 -13.13 32.81 -42.42
C ILE A 360 -12.74 32.52 -40.97
N ALA A 361 -12.05 33.46 -40.30
CA ALA A 361 -11.70 33.35 -38.89
C ALA A 361 -12.91 33.29 -37.95
N ASN A 362 -14.09 33.77 -38.37
CA ASN A 362 -15.32 33.78 -37.59
C ASN A 362 -16.17 32.51 -37.81
N ILE A 363 -15.78 31.62 -38.73
CA ILE A 363 -16.52 30.40 -39.03
C ILE A 363 -15.94 29.26 -38.19
N PRO A 364 -16.72 28.62 -37.30
CA PRO A 364 -16.26 27.48 -36.53
C PRO A 364 -15.79 26.32 -37.42
N ILE A 365 -14.71 25.65 -37.02
CA ILE A 365 -14.26 24.42 -37.68
C ILE A 365 -15.33 23.33 -37.43
N GLY A 366 -15.64 22.55 -38.45
CA GLY A 366 -16.69 21.54 -38.43
C GLY A 366 -18.09 22.09 -38.72
N ALA A 367 -18.27 23.42 -38.84
CA ALA A 367 -19.56 24.01 -39.16
C ALA A 367 -20.13 23.46 -40.47
N LEU A 368 -21.43 23.12 -40.46
CA LEU A 368 -22.17 22.80 -41.66
C LEU A 368 -22.21 24.04 -42.54
N VAL A 369 -21.77 23.91 -43.78
CA VAL A 369 -21.90 24.96 -44.78
C VAL A 369 -23.16 24.69 -45.59
N GLU A 370 -23.90 25.75 -45.92
CA GLU A 370 -25.07 25.73 -46.81
C GLU A 370 -25.04 26.98 -47.70
N GLY A 371 -25.46 26.87 -48.97
CA GLY A 371 -25.42 28.00 -49.90
C GLY A 371 -26.10 27.73 -51.24
N SER A 372 -26.60 28.78 -51.89
CA SER A 372 -27.28 28.68 -53.19
C SER A 372 -26.30 28.27 -54.30
N GLY A 373 -26.67 27.22 -55.05
CA GLY A 373 -25.86 26.69 -56.16
C GLY A 373 -24.80 25.65 -55.78
N TRP A 374 -24.58 25.39 -54.49
CA TRP A 374 -23.64 24.38 -54.01
C TRP A 374 -24.39 23.13 -53.54
N GLY A 375 -24.38 22.08 -54.36
CA GLY A 375 -25.26 20.92 -54.24
C GLY A 375 -24.84 19.84 -53.23
N ALA A 376 -23.85 20.09 -52.36
CA ALA A 376 -23.37 19.11 -51.40
C ALA A 376 -23.25 19.73 -50.00
N LYS A 377 -23.80 19.08 -48.98
CA LYS A 377 -23.52 19.42 -47.57
C LYS A 377 -22.05 19.10 -47.28
N SER A 378 -21.27 20.07 -46.83
CA SER A 378 -19.89 19.84 -46.38
C SER A 378 -19.60 20.62 -45.10
N THR A 379 -18.57 20.18 -44.37
CA THR A 379 -18.13 20.81 -43.12
C THR A 379 -16.85 21.61 -43.32
N CYS A 380 -16.74 22.75 -42.62
CA CYS A 380 -15.56 23.60 -42.65
C CYS A 380 -14.35 22.86 -42.05
N GLY A 381 -13.22 22.74 -42.76
CA GLY A 381 -11.98 22.17 -42.21
C GLY A 381 -10.96 23.25 -41.80
N PRO A 382 -9.76 22.87 -41.34
CA PRO A 382 -8.76 23.82 -40.85
C PRO A 382 -8.30 24.79 -41.96
N LYS A 383 -8.66 26.07 -41.77
CA LYS A 383 -8.26 27.34 -42.44
C LYS A 383 -7.83 27.38 -43.93
N THR A 384 -8.10 26.37 -44.75
CA THR A 384 -8.07 26.52 -46.24
C THR A 384 -8.86 25.46 -47.02
N LEU A 385 -9.54 24.53 -46.34
CA LEU A 385 -10.21 23.41 -46.98
C LEU A 385 -11.46 23.03 -46.18
N ALA A 386 -12.65 23.37 -46.69
CA ALA A 386 -13.80 22.51 -46.43
C ALA A 386 -13.50 21.14 -47.10
N ARG A 387 -13.88 20.03 -46.47
CA ARG A 387 -13.82 18.71 -47.11
C ARG A 387 -15.19 18.08 -46.97
N ALA A 388 -15.83 17.77 -48.09
CA ALA A 388 -17.02 16.93 -48.08
C ALA A 388 -16.66 15.51 -47.67
N SER A 389 -17.40 14.95 -46.72
CA SER A 389 -17.46 13.52 -46.44
C SER A 389 -17.99 12.76 -47.64
#